data_AF-A0A9X7I4M1-F1
#
_entry.id   AF-A0A9X7I4M1-F1
#
_cell.length_a   1.000
_cell.length_b   1.000
_cell.length_c   1.000
_cell.angle_alpha   90.00
_cell.angle_beta   90.00
_cell.angle_gamma   90.00
#
_symmetry.space_group_name_H-M   'P 1'
#
loop_
_entity.id
_entity.type
_entity.pdbx_description
1 polymer ?
#
loop_
_entity_poly.entity_id
_entity_poly.type
_entity_poly.pdbx_seq_one_letter_code
_entity_poly.pdbx_strand_id
1 'polypeptide(L)' 'MPVSLKTPQQWACSQCDWRQAVVNKSDVLLPKLEKCPKCGSEIGLKATMMTNRITSIFKL' A
#
# COMPACT_ATOMS: atom_id res chain seq x y z
N MET A 1 -27.71 9.12 2.08
CA MET A 1 -26.54 9.52 2.90
C MET A 1 -25.30 9.33 2.05
N PRO A 2 -24.42 10.32 1.86
CA PRO A 2 -23.16 10.10 1.15
C PRO A 2 -22.24 9.22 2.01
N VAL A 3 -21.76 8.12 1.43
CA VAL A 3 -20.79 7.24 2.10
C VAL A 3 -19.40 7.82 1.86
N SER A 4 -18.69 8.21 2.92
CA SER A 4 -17.29 8.63 2.83
C SER A 4 -16.45 7.44 2.38
N LEU A 5 -15.95 7.51 1.14
CA LEU A 5 -15.01 6.54 0.60
C LEU A 5 -13.71 6.61 1.41
N LYS A 6 -13.46 5.57 2.23
CA LYS A 6 -12.19 5.44 2.95
C LYS A 6 -11.13 4.94 1.99
N THR A 7 -10.02 5.67 1.88
CA THR A 7 -8.88 5.20 1.11
C THR A 7 -8.31 3.94 1.76
N PRO A 8 -8.13 2.83 1.03
CA PRO A 8 -7.57 1.61 1.60
C PRO A 8 -6.17 1.90 2.16
N GLN A 9 -5.85 1.31 3.31
CA GLN A 9 -4.55 1.41 3.96
C GLN A 9 -3.87 0.05 3.98
N GLN A 10 -2.54 0.04 3.92
CA GLN A 10 -1.74 -1.17 3.96
C GLN A 10 -0.45 -0.95 4.75
N TRP A 11 0.12 -2.04 5.25
CA TRP A 11 1.45 -2.03 5.83
C TRP A 11 2.50 -1.79 4.76
N ALA A 12 3.34 -0.79 4.98
CA ALA A 12 4.43 -0.43 4.11
C ALA A 12 5.67 -0.10 4.93
N CYS A 13 6.83 -0.34 4.33
CA CYS A 13 8.08 0.06 4.94
C CYS A 13 8.23 1.59 4.90
N SER A 14 8.86 2.14 5.94
CA SER A 14 9.25 3.55 5.99
C SER A 14 10.53 3.82 5.20
N GLN A 15 11.42 2.83 5.06
CA GLN A 15 12.76 2.98 4.50
C GLN A 15 12.93 2.45 3.07
N CYS A 16 12.08 1.53 2.62
CA CYS A 16 12.14 0.98 1.27
C CYS A 16 10.77 0.91 0.60
N ASP A 17 10.75 0.57 -0.69
CA ASP A 17 9.52 0.41 -1.47
C ASP A 17 8.73 -0.88 -1.18
N TRP A 18 9.09 -1.61 -0.12
CA TRP A 18 8.32 -2.77 0.28
C TRP A 18 6.95 -2.36 0.80
N ARG A 19 5.94 -3.04 0.28
CA ARG A 19 4.53 -2.94 0.68
C ARG A 19 4.02 -4.36 0.84
N GLN A 20 3.22 -4.59 1.87
CA GLN A 20 2.58 -5.90 2.06
C GLN A 20 1.72 -6.20 0.84
N ALA A 21 1.81 -7.44 0.34
CA ALA A 21 1.20 -7.84 -0.92
C ALA A 21 -0.32 -7.63 -0.88
N VAL A 22 -0.71 -6.48 -1.43
CA VAL A 22 -1.96 -6.09 -2.05
C VAL A 22 -3.18 -6.77 -1.46
N VAL A 23 -3.82 -6.05 -0.56
CA VAL A 23 -5.27 -6.09 -0.48
C VAL A 23 -5.80 -4.82 -1.14
N ASN A 24 -5.92 -4.86 -2.47
CA ASN A 24 -6.42 -3.73 -3.28
C ASN A 24 -7.94 -3.51 -3.10
N LYS A 25 -8.65 -4.42 -2.41
CA LYS A 25 -10.12 -4.45 -2.35
C LYS A 25 -10.74 -4.90 -1.03
N SER A 26 -9.97 -5.21 0.01
CA SER A 26 -10.57 -5.54 1.32
C SER A 26 -10.54 -4.34 2.23
N ASP A 27 -11.61 -4.19 2.99
CA ASP A 27 -11.70 -3.29 4.14
C ASP A 27 -10.94 -3.83 5.36
N VAL A 28 -10.48 -5.09 5.30
CA VAL A 28 -9.77 -5.76 6.40
C VAL A 28 -8.28 -5.48 6.32
N LEU A 29 -7.75 -4.86 7.38
CA LEU A 29 -6.32 -4.67 7.55
C LEU A 29 -5.66 -6.01 7.94
N LEU A 30 -4.67 -6.43 7.15
CA LEU A 30 -3.90 -7.64 7.46
C LEU A 30 -3.08 -7.45 8.76
N PRO A 31 -2.74 -8.55 9.45
CA PRO A 31 -1.85 -8.49 10.60
C PRO A 31 -0.53 -7.78 10.28
N LYS A 32 -0.09 -6.94 11.23
CA LYS A 32 1.19 -6.23 11.14
C LYS A 32 2.35 -7.22 11.26
N LEU A 33 3.28 -7.19 10.31
CA LEU A 33 4.58 -7.85 10.50
C LEU A 33 5.44 -7.04 11.49
N GLU A 34 6.30 -7.69 12.27
CA GLU A 34 7.16 -6.97 13.21
C GLU A 34 8.15 -6.03 12.51
N LYS A 35 8.71 -6.47 11.37
CA LYS A 35 9.72 -5.75 10.59
C LYS A 35 9.53 -5.95 9.09
N CYS A 36 10.12 -5.05 8.31
CA CYS A 36 10.15 -5.16 6.86
C CYS A 36 10.97 -6.39 6.43
N PRO A 37 10.43 -7.31 5.62
CA PRO A 37 11.16 -8.49 5.16
C PRO A 37 12.29 -8.17 4.18
N LYS A 38 12.32 -6.97 3.59
CA LYS A 38 13.38 -6.57 2.65
C LYS A 38 14.58 -5.89 3.34
N CYS A 39 14.32 -5.00 4.29
CA CYS A 39 15.38 -4.16 4.87
C CYS A 39 15.44 -4.22 6.40
N GLY A 40 14.57 -4.99 7.06
CA GLY A 40 14.54 -5.13 8.52
C GLY A 40 14.03 -3.89 9.28
N SER A 41 13.70 -2.81 8.58
CA SER A 41 13.21 -1.57 9.18
C SER A 41 11.76 -1.69 9.66
N GLU A 42 11.32 -0.71 10.43
CA GLU A 42 9.94 -0.64 10.90
C GLU A 42 8.93 -0.48 9.76
N ILE A 43 7.73 -1.00 9.99
CA ILE A 43 6.59 -0.86 9.09
C ILE A 43 5.48 -0.05 9.72
N GLY A 44 4.82 0.75 8.90
CA GLY A 44 3.71 1.62 9.29
C GLY A 44 2.55 1.53 8.31
N LEU A 45 1.40 2.10 8.69
CA LEU A 45 0.26 2.22 7.81
C LEU A 45 0.49 3.33 6.80
N LYS A 46 0.38 3.00 5.52
CA LYS A 46 0.37 3.98 4.43
C LYS A 46 -0.86 3.74 3.56
N ALA A 47 -1.40 4.82 2.99
CA ALA A 47 -2.46 4.70 2.00
C ALA A 47 -1.98 3.81 0.84
N THR A 48 -2.85 2.88 0.43
CA THR A 48 -2.67 2.13 -0.80
C THR A 48 -2.84 3.13 -1.93
N MET A 49 -1.71 3.58 -2.48
CA MET A 49 -1.74 4.30 -3.75
C MET A 49 -2.29 3.30 -4.76
N MET A 50 -3.49 3.57 -5.28
CA MET A 50 -3.86 3.04 -6.60
C MET A 50 -2.82 3.63 -7.55
N THR A 51 -1.72 2.92 -7.76
CA THR A 51 -0.90 3.12 -8.94
C THR A 51 -1.78 2.71 -10.11
N ASN A 52 -2.62 3.65 -10.56
CA ASN A 52 -3.02 3.71 -11.95
C ASN A 52 -1.71 3.67 -12.73
N ARG A 53 -1.34 2.49 -13.21
CA ARG A 53 -0.33 2.29 -14.25
C ARG A 53 -0.85 3.00 -15.50
N ILE A 54 -0.77 4.32 -15.51
CA ILE A 54 -0.78 5.13 -16.72
C ILE A 54 0.67 5.59 -16.89
N THR A 55 1.58 4.62 -17.03
CA THR A 55 2.94 4.88 -17.49
C THR A 55 3.20 4.02 -18.71
N SER A 56 2.41 4.23 -19.77
CA SER A 56 2.67 3.63 -21.08
C SER A 56 2.00 4.42 -22.22
N ILE A 57 2.08 5.76 -22.28
CA ILE A 57 1.78 6.49 -23.54
C ILE A 57 2.62 7.79 -23.69
N PHE A 58 3.94 7.73 -23.48
CA PHE A 58 4.86 8.73 -24.01
C PHE A 58 6.13 8.05 -24.53
N LYS A 59 5.98 7.36 -25.66
CA LYS A 59 7.07 7.06 -26.59
C LYS A 59 6.46 6.56 -27.90
N LEU A 60 6.17 7.49 -28.80
CA LEU A 60 6.42 7.47 -30.25
C LEU A 60 5.83 8.74 -30.87
#